data_AF-A0A3B0VHU9-F1
#
_entry.id   AF-A0A3B0VHU9-F1
#
_cell.length_a   1.000
_cell.length_b   1.000
_cell.length_c   1.000
_cell.angle_alpha   90.00
_cell.angle_beta   90.00
_cell.angle_gamma   90.00
#
_symmetry.space_group_name_H-M   'P 1'
#
loop_
_entity.id
_entity.type
_entity.pdbx_description
1 polymer ?
#
loop_
_entity_poly.entity_id
_entity_poly.type
_entity_poly.pdbx_seq_one_letter_code
_entity_poly.pdbx_strand_id
1 'polypeptide(L)'
;EQNAHLFDKGETAVIRNHIPWTRTVEERKTVYGGLPIDLIPFMHKYKDQLVLKPNDDYGGHGIVLGWQTNASGWEQAVQHALDTPYIVQERVVIPEEPYPSMVNGRLQIYKRMLDTAPFVFHGNYVDGCLTRLSTDPLLNVSAGGGSTVPTFVVEKR
;
A
#
# COMPACT_ATOMS: atom_id res chain seq x y z
N GLU A 1 0.37 -17.18 -0.03
CA GLU A 1 0.19 -18.61 0.32
C GLU A 1 0.63 -19.56 -0.79
N GLN A 2 0.23 -19.36 -2.05
CA GLN A 2 0.70 -20.19 -3.19
C GLN A 2 2.23 -20.26 -3.26
N ASN A 3 2.90 -19.12 -3.07
CA ASN A 3 4.36 -19.01 -3.12
C ASN A 3 5.06 -19.33 -1.78
N ALA A 4 4.34 -19.80 -0.75
CA ALA A 4 4.95 -20.02 0.56
C ALA A 4 6.07 -21.06 0.54
N HIS A 5 6.05 -21.99 -0.43
CA HIS A 5 7.08 -23.00 -0.62
C HIS A 5 8.43 -22.43 -1.11
N LEU A 6 8.46 -21.18 -1.58
CA LEU A 6 9.70 -20.51 -2.02
C LEU A 6 10.51 -19.94 -0.86
N PHE A 7 9.94 -19.92 0.35
CA PHE A 7 10.51 -19.26 1.52
C PHE A 7 10.71 -20.25 2.66
N ASP A 8 11.78 -20.06 3.41
CA ASP A 8 11.98 -20.80 4.65
C ASP A 8 11.06 -20.29 5.78
N LYS A 9 11.16 -20.92 6.96
CA LYS A 9 10.34 -20.55 8.12
C LYS A 9 10.64 -19.14 8.65
N GLY A 10 11.91 -18.73 8.61
CA GLY A 10 12.35 -17.41 9.05
C GLY A 10 11.86 -16.32 8.10
N GLU A 11 12.06 -16.50 6.80
CA GLU A 11 11.57 -15.60 5.76
C GLU A 11 10.04 -15.48 5.80
N THR A 12 9.34 -16.61 5.95
CA THR A 12 7.88 -16.63 6.11
C THR A 12 7.43 -15.82 7.33
N ALA A 13 8.16 -15.90 8.45
CA ALA A 13 7.84 -15.11 9.64
C ALA A 13 8.07 -13.61 9.40
N VAL A 14 9.16 -13.23 8.73
CA VAL A 14 9.42 -11.83 8.35
C VAL A 14 8.33 -11.30 7.44
N ILE A 15 7.93 -12.05 6.40
CA ILE A 15 6.86 -11.67 5.48
C ILE A 15 5.55 -11.45 6.24
N ARG A 16 5.16 -12.37 7.14
CA ARG A 16 3.92 -12.25 7.92
C ARG A 16 3.90 -11.03 8.83
N ASN A 17 5.06 -10.61 9.33
CA ASN A 17 5.17 -9.49 10.27
C ASN A 17 5.21 -8.12 9.57
N HIS A 18 5.63 -8.06 8.30
CA HIS A 18 5.91 -6.78 7.63
C HIS A 18 5.12 -6.54 6.34
N ILE A 19 4.60 -7.59 5.71
CA ILE A 19 3.83 -7.47 4.47
C ILE A 19 2.34 -7.58 4.82
N PRO A 20 1.52 -6.56 4.49
CA PRO A 20 0.07 -6.61 4.71
C PRO A 20 -0.53 -7.82 4.00
N TRP A 21 -1.59 -8.38 4.57
CA TRP A 21 -2.25 -9.53 3.96
C TRP A 21 -2.65 -9.20 2.52
N THR A 22 -2.23 -10.04 1.57
CA THR A 22 -2.40 -9.81 0.13
C THR A 22 -2.80 -11.10 -0.57
N ARG A 23 -3.73 -11.03 -1.51
CA ARG A 23 -4.16 -12.15 -2.36
C ARG A 23 -4.44 -11.68 -3.79
N THR A 24 -4.16 -12.53 -4.76
CA THR A 24 -4.73 -12.40 -6.12
C THR A 24 -6.25 -12.52 -6.02
N VAL A 25 -6.96 -11.65 -6.72
CA VAL A 25 -8.42 -11.68 -6.78
C VAL A 25 -8.85 -12.82 -7.70
N GLU A 26 -9.50 -13.83 -7.11
CA GLU A 26 -10.08 -14.98 -7.81
C GLU A 26 -11.13 -15.65 -6.90
N GLU A 27 -12.04 -16.42 -7.50
CA GLU A 27 -13.04 -17.20 -6.76
C GLU A 27 -12.35 -18.35 -5.99
N ARG A 28 -12.10 -18.14 -4.69
CA ARG A 28 -11.37 -19.10 -3.85
C ARG A 28 -11.68 -18.98 -2.37
N LYS A 29 -11.38 -20.07 -1.66
CA LYS A 29 -11.12 -20.04 -0.22
C LYS A 29 -9.66 -19.70 0.07
N THR A 30 -9.42 -18.97 1.15
CA THR A 30 -8.08 -18.58 1.60
C THR A 30 -8.06 -18.37 3.11
N VAL A 31 -6.93 -17.93 3.68
CA VAL A 31 -6.76 -17.71 5.12
C VAL A 31 -6.49 -16.24 5.43
N TYR A 32 -7.29 -15.66 6.32
CA TYR A 32 -7.12 -14.32 6.88
C TYR A 32 -7.06 -14.40 8.40
N GLY A 33 -6.04 -13.83 9.04
CA GLY A 33 -5.88 -13.88 10.50
C GLY A 33 -5.86 -15.31 11.09
N GLY A 34 -5.42 -16.30 10.31
CA GLY A 34 -5.43 -17.72 10.72
C GLY A 34 -6.77 -18.44 10.54
N LEU A 35 -7.81 -17.76 10.05
CA LEU A 35 -9.13 -18.33 9.84
C LEU A 35 -9.42 -18.54 8.34
N PRO A 36 -10.08 -19.65 7.95
CA PRO A 36 -10.51 -19.85 6.58
C PRO A 36 -11.64 -18.86 6.23
N ILE A 37 -11.54 -18.25 5.06
CA ILE A 37 -12.53 -17.32 4.50
C ILE A 37 -12.84 -17.68 3.04
N ASP A 38 -13.99 -17.22 2.57
CA ASP A 38 -14.30 -17.12 1.14
C ASP A 38 -13.93 -15.71 0.66
N LEU A 39 -13.05 -15.60 -0.34
CA LEU A 39 -12.37 -14.36 -0.67
C LEU A 39 -13.34 -13.27 -1.16
N ILE A 40 -14.18 -13.58 -2.15
CA ILE A 40 -15.07 -12.58 -2.76
C ILE A 40 -16.11 -12.06 -1.74
N PRO A 41 -16.84 -12.91 -0.99
CA PRO A 41 -17.73 -12.43 0.08
C PRO A 41 -17.01 -11.63 1.16
N PHE A 42 -15.77 -12.03 1.53
CA PHE A 42 -14.96 -11.28 2.48
C PHE A 42 -14.62 -9.88 1.95
N MET A 43 -14.25 -9.77 0.68
CA MET A 43 -13.92 -8.49 0.04
C MET A 43 -15.08 -7.50 0.06
N HIS A 44 -16.31 -7.95 -0.21
CA HIS A 44 -17.48 -7.07 -0.11
C HIS A 44 -17.80 -6.69 1.34
N LYS A 45 -17.72 -7.66 2.26
CA LYS A 45 -18.03 -7.44 3.68
C LYS A 45 -17.07 -6.46 4.36
N TYR A 46 -15.79 -6.50 4.02
CA TYR A 46 -14.73 -5.72 4.66
C TYR A 46 -14.13 -4.64 3.74
N LYS A 47 -14.90 -4.10 2.79
CA LYS A 47 -14.41 -3.17 1.76
C LYS A 47 -13.53 -2.04 2.34
N ASP A 48 -13.90 -1.44 3.47
CA ASP A 48 -13.21 -0.28 4.04
C ASP A 48 -11.81 -0.60 4.60
N GLN A 49 -11.49 -1.89 4.70
CA GLN A 49 -10.21 -2.41 5.15
C GLN A 49 -9.36 -2.96 4.01
N LEU A 50 -9.77 -2.74 2.75
CA LEU A 50 -9.16 -3.37 1.60
C LEU A 50 -8.87 -2.35 0.50
N VAL A 51 -7.83 -2.65 -0.27
CA VAL A 51 -7.44 -1.93 -1.49
C VAL A 51 -7.27 -2.94 -2.62
N LEU A 52 -7.79 -2.60 -3.80
CA LEU A 52 -7.53 -3.31 -5.04
C LEU A 52 -6.38 -2.63 -5.79
N LYS A 53 -5.42 -3.42 -6.30
CA LYS A 53 -4.29 -2.93 -7.09
C LYS A 53 -4.13 -3.79 -8.36
N PRO A 54 -4.03 -3.20 -9.55
CA PRO A 54 -3.73 -3.95 -10.77
C PRO A 54 -2.30 -4.52 -10.72
N ASN A 55 -2.05 -5.64 -11.41
CA ASN A 55 -0.72 -6.27 -11.40
C ASN A 55 0.34 -5.51 -12.21
N ASP A 56 -0.04 -4.85 -13.33
CA ASP A 56 0.90 -4.29 -14.32
C ASP A 56 0.72 -2.78 -14.56
N ASP A 57 0.35 -1.99 -13.54
CA ASP A 57 0.19 -0.53 -13.67
C ASP A 57 1.12 0.27 -12.72
N TYR A 58 1.35 1.55 -13.05
CA TYR A 58 2.22 2.45 -12.30
C TYR A 58 1.51 3.75 -11.92
N GLY A 59 2.10 4.53 -11.01
CA GLY A 59 1.60 5.87 -10.64
C GLY A 59 0.30 5.89 -9.81
N GLY A 60 -0.25 4.73 -9.44
CA GLY A 60 -1.50 4.61 -8.70
C GLY A 60 -2.75 4.52 -9.57
N HIS A 61 -2.58 4.40 -10.89
CA HIS A 61 -3.68 4.12 -11.81
C HIS A 61 -4.30 2.74 -11.52
N GLY A 62 -5.62 2.64 -11.69
CA GLY A 62 -6.38 1.43 -11.42
C GLY A 62 -6.51 1.03 -9.94
N ILE A 63 -5.87 1.74 -9.01
CA ILE A 63 -6.01 1.47 -7.57
C ILE A 63 -7.40 1.91 -7.11
N VAL A 64 -8.11 1.02 -6.42
CA VAL A 64 -9.40 1.32 -5.79
C VAL A 64 -9.27 1.15 -4.29
N LEU A 65 -9.35 2.27 -3.57
CA LEU A 65 -9.34 2.31 -2.11
C LEU A 65 -10.77 2.06 -1.60
N GLY A 66 -11.00 0.92 -0.94
CA GLY A 66 -12.35 0.53 -0.54
C GLY A 66 -13.04 1.52 0.41
N TRP A 67 -12.24 2.25 1.21
CA TRP A 67 -12.70 3.32 2.12
C TRP A 67 -12.98 4.67 1.44
N GLN A 68 -12.61 4.84 0.17
CA GLN A 68 -12.89 6.07 -0.60
C GLN A 68 -13.91 5.86 -1.72
N THR A 69 -14.42 4.64 -1.89
CA THR A 69 -15.48 4.32 -2.83
C THR A 69 -16.75 3.87 -2.10
N ASN A 70 -17.89 4.02 -2.77
CA ASN A 70 -19.17 3.52 -2.27
C ASN A 70 -19.31 2.01 -2.57
N ALA A 71 -20.40 1.40 -2.08
CA ALA A 71 -20.61 -0.04 -2.24
C ALA A 71 -20.69 -0.48 -3.71
N SER A 72 -21.39 0.27 -4.57
CA SER A 72 -21.54 -0.06 -5.99
C SER A 72 -20.23 0.10 -6.76
N GLY A 73 -19.45 1.14 -6.47
CA GLY A 73 -18.14 1.34 -7.06
C GLY A 73 -17.14 0.26 -6.64
N TRP A 74 -17.20 -0.19 -5.38
CA TRP A 74 -16.42 -1.34 -4.93
C TRP A 74 -16.84 -2.63 -5.64
N GLU A 75 -18.14 -2.89 -5.76
CA GLU A 75 -18.65 -4.08 -6.45
C GLU A 75 -18.20 -4.15 -7.91
N GLN A 76 -18.29 -3.04 -8.64
CA GLN A 76 -17.78 -2.95 -10.01
C GLN A 76 -16.28 -3.19 -10.10
N ALA A 77 -15.50 -2.67 -9.13
CA ALA A 77 -14.06 -2.88 -9.07
C ALA A 77 -13.70 -4.35 -8.79
N VAL A 78 -14.43 -5.03 -7.90
CA VAL A 78 -14.25 -6.47 -7.65
C VAL A 78 -14.58 -7.29 -8.89
N GLN A 79 -15.66 -6.97 -9.60
CA GLN A 79 -16.00 -7.64 -10.85
C GLN A 79 -14.90 -7.46 -11.90
N HIS A 80 -14.39 -6.23 -12.06
CA HIS A 80 -13.29 -5.96 -12.98
C HIS A 80 -12.01 -6.73 -12.59
N ALA A 81 -11.72 -6.82 -11.29
CA ALA A 81 -10.58 -7.55 -10.75
C ALA A 81 -10.68 -9.07 -10.89
N LEU A 82 -11.86 -9.62 -11.18
CA LEU A 82 -12.03 -11.04 -11.57
C LEU A 82 -11.70 -11.27 -13.05
N ASP A 83 -11.94 -10.27 -13.90
CA ASP A 83 -11.71 -10.36 -15.35
C ASP A 83 -10.28 -9.93 -15.75
N THR A 84 -9.65 -9.08 -14.94
CA THR A 84 -8.30 -8.55 -15.18
C THR A 84 -7.41 -8.83 -13.96
N PRO A 85 -6.11 -9.15 -14.12
CA PRO A 85 -5.24 -9.49 -13.00
C PRO A 85 -5.08 -8.37 -11.97
N TYR A 86 -5.59 -8.61 -10.77
CA TYR A 86 -5.53 -7.71 -9.63
C TYR A 86 -5.12 -8.47 -8.36
N ILE A 87 -4.57 -7.73 -7.41
CA ILE A 87 -4.52 -8.15 -6.01
C ILE A 87 -5.52 -7.36 -5.17
N VAL A 88 -5.98 -8.00 -4.09
CA VAL A 88 -6.56 -7.33 -2.94
C VAL A 88 -5.55 -7.35 -1.80
N GLN A 89 -5.39 -6.23 -1.12
CA GLN A 89 -4.49 -6.08 0.01
C GLN A 89 -5.20 -5.40 1.19
N GLU A 90 -4.83 -5.82 2.40
CA GLU A 90 -5.24 -5.19 3.64
C GLU A 90 -4.78 -3.72 3.69
N ARG A 91 -5.67 -2.85 4.15
CA ARG A 91 -5.41 -1.43 4.31
C ARG A 91 -4.27 -1.21 5.32
N VAL A 92 -3.27 -0.47 4.88
CA VAL A 92 -2.27 0.12 5.77
C VAL A 92 -2.68 1.57 6.05
N VAL A 93 -2.74 1.93 7.33
CA VAL A 93 -2.96 3.32 7.74
C VAL A 93 -1.61 4.03 7.68
N ILE A 94 -1.47 4.93 6.74
CA ILE A 94 -0.26 5.74 6.59
C ILE A 94 -0.28 6.83 7.66
N PRO A 95 0.81 6.99 8.46
CA PRO A 95 0.88 8.06 9.45
C PRO A 95 0.92 9.44 8.79
N GLU A 96 0.36 10.43 9.48
CA GLU A 96 0.40 11.83 9.09
C GLU A 96 1.11 12.65 10.15
N GLU A 97 2.01 13.54 9.71
CA GLU A 97 2.74 14.44 10.58
C GLU A 97 2.75 15.88 10.01
N PRO A 98 2.92 16.91 10.85
CA PRO A 98 3.05 18.29 10.36
C PRO A 98 4.40 18.49 9.67
N TYR A 99 4.38 18.79 8.38
CA TYR A 99 5.56 19.10 7.59
C TYR A 99 5.54 20.53 7.05
N PRO A 100 6.71 21.21 6.99
CA PRO A 100 6.81 22.51 6.34
C PRO A 100 6.77 22.38 4.82
N SER A 101 6.01 23.25 4.16
CA SER A 101 5.90 23.37 2.71
C SER A 101 5.92 24.84 2.29
N MET A 102 6.53 25.14 1.14
CA MET A 102 6.43 26.46 0.51
C MET A 102 5.27 26.48 -0.48
N VAL A 103 4.23 27.26 -0.18
CA VAL A 103 3.03 27.39 -1.02
C VAL A 103 2.84 28.87 -1.37
N ASN A 104 2.86 29.20 -2.67
CA ASN A 104 2.75 30.58 -3.16
C ASN A 104 3.72 31.55 -2.47
N GLY A 105 4.98 31.10 -2.27
CA GLY A 105 6.03 31.90 -1.63
C GLY A 105 5.89 32.06 -0.12
N ARG A 106 4.95 31.35 0.53
CA ARG A 106 4.76 31.39 1.99
C ARG A 106 5.01 30.03 2.62
N LEU A 107 5.68 30.03 3.76
CA LEU A 107 5.79 28.84 4.60
C LEU A 107 4.41 28.49 5.15
N GLN A 108 4.01 27.23 4.97
CA GLN A 108 2.85 26.64 5.59
C GLN A 108 3.26 25.33 6.25
N ILE A 109 2.67 25.03 7.40
CA ILE A 109 2.86 23.75 8.09
C ILE A 109 1.50 23.08 8.15
N TYR A 110 1.38 21.90 7.57
CA TYR A 110 0.14 21.12 7.55
C TYR A 110 0.45 19.63 7.54
N LYS A 111 -0.57 18.83 7.87
CA LYS A 111 -0.44 17.37 7.91
C LYS A 111 -0.15 16.82 6.52
N ARG A 112 0.87 15.99 6.42
CA ARG A 112 1.22 15.25 5.21
C ARG A 112 1.52 13.81 5.59
N MET A 113 1.14 12.91 4.69
CA MET A 113 1.44 11.50 4.78
C MET A 113 2.90 11.26 4.35
N LEU A 114 3.57 10.34 5.04
CA LEU A 114 4.98 9.99 4.83
C LEU A 114 5.10 8.59 4.22
N ASP A 115 5.97 8.46 3.24
CA ASP A 115 6.39 7.18 2.67
C ASP A 115 7.89 7.14 2.45
N THR A 116 8.53 6.07 2.93
CA THR A 116 9.96 5.84 2.83
C THR A 116 10.22 4.59 2.00
N ALA A 117 10.93 4.74 0.90
CA ALA A 117 11.32 3.69 -0.02
C ALA A 117 12.86 3.52 0.00
N PRO A 118 13.40 2.66 0.88
CA PRO A 118 14.83 2.35 0.89
C PRO A 118 15.25 1.62 -0.38
N PHE A 119 16.44 1.93 -0.90
CA PHE A 119 17.00 1.20 -2.04
C PHE A 119 17.82 0.02 -1.53
N VAL A 120 17.50 -1.18 -2.02
CA VAL A 120 18.23 -2.41 -1.70
C VAL A 120 19.12 -2.78 -2.88
N PHE A 121 20.42 -2.94 -2.63
CA PHE A 121 21.41 -3.31 -3.63
C PHE A 121 21.84 -4.76 -3.42
N HIS A 122 22.01 -5.49 -4.53
CA HIS A 122 22.47 -6.89 -4.57
C HIS A 122 21.73 -7.86 -3.63
N GLY A 123 20.55 -7.48 -3.14
CA GLY A 123 19.78 -8.25 -2.16
C GLY A 123 20.42 -8.36 -0.76
N ASN A 124 21.42 -7.54 -0.43
CA ASN A 124 22.20 -7.72 0.81
C ASN A 124 22.44 -6.46 1.65
N TYR A 125 22.32 -5.25 1.09
CA TYR A 125 22.40 -4.02 1.86
C TYR A 125 21.46 -2.93 1.34
N VAL A 126 21.15 -1.98 2.23
CA VAL A 126 20.40 -0.77 1.93
C VAL A 126 21.39 0.38 1.77
N ASP A 127 21.23 1.17 0.71
CA ASP A 127 21.99 2.41 0.53
C ASP A 127 21.09 3.52 -0.01
N GLY A 128 20.91 4.56 0.78
CA GLY A 128 19.96 5.63 0.49
C GLY A 128 18.49 5.25 0.68
N CYS A 129 17.65 6.28 0.69
CA CYS A 129 16.21 6.17 0.86
C CYS A 129 15.53 7.31 0.10
N LEU A 130 14.52 6.97 -0.71
CA LEU A 130 13.61 7.95 -1.26
C LEU A 130 12.51 8.20 -0.23
N THR A 131 12.31 9.46 0.16
CA THR A 131 11.14 9.85 0.95
C THR A 131 10.17 10.67 0.13
N ARG A 132 8.90 10.30 0.20
CA ARG A 132 7.77 11.01 -0.39
C ARG A 132 6.88 11.56 0.70
N LEU A 133 6.41 12.78 0.48
CA LEU A 133 5.35 13.41 1.26
C LEU A 133 4.18 13.72 0.33
N SER A 134 2.95 13.50 0.78
CA SER A 134 1.74 13.85 0.02
C SER A 134 0.59 14.26 0.93
N THR A 135 -0.40 14.96 0.39
CA THR A 135 -1.71 15.14 1.04
C THR A 135 -2.73 14.12 0.55
N ASP A 136 -2.33 13.21 -0.34
CA ASP A 136 -3.17 12.17 -0.93
C ASP A 136 -2.73 10.77 -0.46
N PRO A 137 -3.67 9.86 -0.12
CA PRO A 137 -3.36 8.51 0.35
C PRO A 137 -2.66 7.60 -0.67
N LEU A 138 -2.68 7.92 -1.95
CA LEU A 138 -1.91 7.18 -2.96
C LEU A 138 -0.43 7.60 -3.02
N LEU A 139 -0.04 8.66 -2.30
CA LEU A 139 1.37 9.08 -2.07
C LEU A 139 2.22 9.28 -3.34
N ASN A 140 1.60 9.36 -4.52
CA ASN A 140 2.34 9.57 -5.75
C ASN A 140 2.75 11.06 -5.87
N VAL A 141 3.87 11.32 -6.55
CA VAL A 141 4.46 12.66 -6.66
C VAL A 141 3.61 13.63 -7.49
N SER A 142 2.73 13.09 -8.35
CA SER A 142 1.80 13.87 -9.17
C SER A 142 0.48 14.20 -8.45
N ALA A 143 0.17 13.52 -7.34
CA ALA A 143 -1.05 13.71 -6.56
C ALA A 143 -0.83 14.77 -5.50
N GLY A 144 -1.92 15.42 -5.13
CA GLY A 144 -2.01 16.59 -4.24
C GLY A 144 -0.80 16.84 -3.34
N GLY A 145 -0.10 17.95 -3.60
CA GLY A 145 1.03 18.37 -2.77
C GLY A 145 2.16 17.34 -2.67
N GLY A 146 2.27 16.40 -3.62
CA GLY A 146 3.33 15.40 -3.69
C GLY A 146 4.72 16.04 -3.79
N SER A 147 5.67 15.57 -3.00
CA SER A 147 7.06 16.00 -3.10
C SER A 147 8.02 14.89 -2.70
N THR A 148 9.14 14.81 -3.39
CA THR A 148 10.31 14.08 -2.88
C THR A 148 11.07 14.97 -1.91
N VAL A 149 11.47 14.41 -0.76
CA VAL A 149 12.23 15.12 0.26
C VAL A 149 13.48 14.33 0.65
N PRO A 150 14.58 14.99 1.03
CA PRO A 150 15.78 14.30 1.48
C PRO A 150 15.54 13.59 2.82
N THR A 151 16.13 12.40 2.96
CA THR A 151 16.17 11.64 4.22
C THR A 151 17.53 11.80 4.88
N PHE A 152 17.54 12.16 6.16
CA PHE A 152 18.77 12.25 6.95
C PHE A 152 18.69 11.30 8.15
N VAL A 153 19.75 10.53 8.37
CA VAL A 153 19.94 9.80 9.63
C VAL A 153 20.57 10.76 10.62
N VAL A 154 19.90 10.99 11.76
CA VAL A 154 20.40 11.85 12.82
C VAL A 154 20.82 10.97 13.99
N GLU A 155 22.11 10.93 14.30
CA GLU A 155 22.66 10.22 15.44
C GLU A 155 23.27 11.20 16.45
N LYS A 156 23.33 10.78 17.72
CA LYS A 156 24.05 11.55 18.73
C LYS A 156 25.55 11.49 18.42
N ARG A 157 26.19 12.64 18.44
CA ARG A 157 27.65 12.75 18.46
C ARG A 157 28.22 12.24 19.77
#